data_AF-A0A9W8EBY9-F1
#
_entry.id   AF-A0A9W8EBY9-F1
#
_cell.length_a   1.000
_cell.length_b   1.000
_cell.length_c   1.000
_cell.angle_alpha   90.00
_cell.angle_beta   90.00
_cell.angle_gamma   90.00
#
_symmetry.space_group_name_H-M   'P 1'
#
loop_
_entity.id
_entity.type
_entity.pdbx_description
1 polymer ?
#
loop_
_entity_poly.entity_id
_entity_poly.type
_entity_poly.pdbx_seq_one_letter_code
_entity_poly.pdbx_strand_id
1 'polypeptide(L)'
;MVPTVGGSTSVSVYRVLGTIMGGLAAFVVYVVCHGLRQLALTGAGLPVGLGWLHWLLDDSLLSFPLIYPLAIFLVTLPGFHILLNTGYPKVGQFSLITFSVVLLNKMQGGEDSDVDIADIAVDRTVAVVAGVIIGLLVNVYIWPYEARTEIRSQLSALFIHMSVLYDKLVSAFSGRIEGSQDLSPTSHLVPPNGARAGDIDRPTLARYPLPSSQTFYAMANQPLLPQLRSLFDTELALQKSVLELNGLLKLTPHEPRLKGPYPTHVYRRVLASCQTILDKLVAVRCAAAKHLWQLRSSQLPFPTNESAAHLTDSHSDLSPVSQFTQDLLRPCQRERANFVGCTLLYFYILASALLLKTPLPPFLPPIGQAHRKLVDKVRKLEQWQRYQRQRSDPNGLAQPTHDAMRGSGEGRRPTKPAPDHMYYMFYYAQVELFADIVHELESLGQGMVELFGCYGGYELRRLQQRDLGALEQS
;
A
#
# COMPACT_ATOMS: atom_id res chain seq x y z
N MET A 1 -0.62 2.08 -15.42
CA MET A 1 0.51 1.18 -15.75
C MET A 1 1.09 1.63 -17.07
N VAL A 2 2.40 1.83 -17.13
CA VAL A 2 3.10 2.11 -18.39
C VAL A 2 3.05 0.83 -19.24
N PRO A 3 2.74 0.89 -20.54
CA PRO A 3 2.72 -0.29 -21.40
C PRO A 3 4.14 -0.87 -21.50
N THR A 4 4.31 -2.08 -20.97
CA THR A 4 5.57 -2.85 -21.09
C THR A 4 5.53 -3.77 -22.30
N VAL A 5 6.68 -4.21 -22.77
CA VAL A 5 6.78 -5.19 -23.87
C VAL A 5 6.00 -6.46 -23.54
N GLY A 6 6.07 -6.96 -22.31
CA GLY A 6 5.27 -8.12 -21.86
C GLY A 6 3.76 -7.84 -21.87
N GLY A 7 3.35 -6.64 -21.43
CA GLY A 7 1.96 -6.19 -21.51
C GLY A 7 1.45 -6.15 -22.95
N SER A 8 2.19 -5.50 -23.84
CA SER A 8 1.86 -5.42 -25.27
C SER A 8 1.81 -6.81 -25.92
N THR A 9 2.71 -7.72 -25.56
CA THR A 9 2.71 -9.10 -26.05
C THR A 9 1.42 -9.83 -25.64
N SER A 10 1.03 -9.74 -24.37
CA SER A 10 -0.22 -10.36 -23.89
C SER A 10 -1.45 -9.77 -24.59
N VAL A 11 -1.53 -8.43 -24.73
CA VAL A 11 -2.63 -7.75 -25.40
C VAL A 11 -2.71 -8.11 -26.88
N SER A 12 -1.56 -8.25 -27.55
CA SER A 12 -1.47 -8.70 -28.93
C SER A 12 -2.01 -10.12 -29.12
N VAL A 13 -1.67 -11.04 -28.22
CA VAL A 13 -2.22 -12.42 -28.23
C VAL A 13 -3.74 -12.39 -28.04
N TYR A 14 -4.23 -11.62 -27.06
CA TYR A 14 -5.68 -11.49 -26.84
C TYR A 14 -6.40 -10.87 -28.04
N ARG A 15 -5.74 -9.96 -28.77
CA ARG A 15 -6.28 -9.36 -29.98
C ARG A 15 -6.45 -10.40 -31.08
N VAL A 16 -5.41 -11.19 -31.36
CA VAL A 16 -5.46 -12.25 -32.38
C VAL A 16 -6.52 -13.30 -32.05
N LEU A 17 -6.56 -13.77 -30.80
CA LEU A 17 -7.56 -14.74 -30.34
C LEU A 17 -8.98 -14.19 -30.42
N GLY A 18 -9.18 -12.96 -29.96
CA GLY A 18 -10.48 -12.29 -30.04
C GLY A 18 -10.93 -12.09 -31.48
N THR A 19 -10.03 -11.74 -32.40
CA THR A 19 -10.40 -11.55 -33.82
C THR A 19 -10.82 -12.85 -34.50
N ILE A 20 -10.12 -13.95 -34.23
CA ILE A 20 -10.48 -15.28 -34.77
C ILE A 20 -11.84 -15.72 -34.23
N MET A 21 -12.05 -15.57 -32.90
CA MET A 21 -13.31 -15.93 -32.25
C MET A 21 -14.49 -15.08 -32.76
N GLY A 22 -14.29 -13.76 -32.91
CA GLY A 22 -15.30 -12.85 -33.43
C GLY A 22 -15.64 -13.10 -34.91
N GLY A 23 -14.63 -13.41 -35.73
CA GLY A 23 -14.83 -13.79 -37.13
C GLY A 23 -15.61 -15.10 -37.29
N LEU A 24 -15.27 -16.12 -36.51
CA LEU A 24 -16.01 -17.39 -36.47
C LEU A 24 -17.46 -17.19 -36.00
N ALA A 25 -17.67 -16.39 -34.95
CA ALA A 25 -19.02 -16.07 -34.49
C ALA A 25 -19.85 -15.36 -35.57
N ALA A 26 -19.23 -14.43 -36.32
CA ALA A 26 -19.91 -13.74 -37.41
C ALA A 26 -20.29 -14.70 -38.55
N PHE A 27 -19.39 -15.61 -38.92
CA PHE A 27 -19.64 -16.65 -39.92
C PHE A 27 -20.83 -17.54 -39.50
N VAL A 28 -20.81 -18.06 -38.27
CA VAL A 28 -21.87 -18.94 -37.76
C VAL A 28 -23.22 -18.22 -37.73
N VAL A 29 -23.26 -16.98 -37.22
CA VAL A 29 -24.50 -16.20 -37.16
C VAL A 29 -25.06 -15.95 -38.55
N TYR A 30 -24.21 -15.57 -39.50
CA TYR A 30 -24.66 -15.30 -40.86
C TYR A 30 -25.21 -16.56 -41.52
N VAL A 31 -24.51 -17.69 -41.44
CA VAL A 31 -24.97 -18.96 -42.03
C VAL A 31 -26.31 -19.40 -41.42
N VAL A 32 -26.44 -19.32 -40.09
CA VAL A 32 -27.68 -19.69 -39.39
C VAL A 32 -28.82 -18.73 -39.75
N CYS A 33 -28.61 -17.41 -39.71
CA CYS A 33 -29.65 -16.43 -40.05
C CYS A 33 -30.05 -16.48 -41.53
N HIS A 34 -29.08 -16.66 -42.44
CA HIS A 34 -29.34 -16.78 -43.86
C HIS A 34 -30.11 -18.07 -44.17
N GLY A 35 -29.74 -19.20 -43.55
CA GLY A 35 -30.49 -20.45 -43.66
C GLY A 35 -31.91 -20.37 -43.11
N LEU A 36 -32.10 -19.72 -41.94
CA LEU A 36 -33.43 -19.47 -41.37
C LEU A 36 -34.29 -18.58 -42.27
N ARG A 37 -33.69 -17.55 -42.89
CA ARG A 37 -34.37 -16.70 -43.87
C ARG A 37 -34.77 -17.47 -45.12
N GLN A 38 -33.90 -18.31 -45.66
CA GLN A 38 -34.22 -19.15 -46.83
C GLN A 38 -35.34 -20.15 -46.51
N LEU A 39 -35.36 -20.75 -45.32
CA LEU A 39 -36.43 -21.65 -44.88
C LEU A 39 -37.76 -20.91 -44.72
N ALA A 40 -37.73 -19.68 -44.21
CA ALA A 40 -38.90 -18.83 -44.08
C ALA A 40 -39.46 -18.40 -45.46
N LEU A 41 -38.58 -18.08 -46.42
CA LEU A 41 -38.96 -17.71 -47.80
C LEU A 41 -39.45 -18.89 -48.65
N THR A 42 -38.91 -20.09 -48.44
CA THR A 42 -39.30 -21.30 -49.18
C THR A 42 -40.55 -21.99 -48.62
N GLY A 43 -41.05 -21.56 -47.45
CA GLY A 43 -42.31 -22.05 -46.87
C GLY A 43 -42.33 -23.56 -46.56
N ALA A 44 -41.17 -24.22 -46.53
CA ALA A 44 -41.04 -25.67 -46.35
C ALA A 44 -41.28 -26.06 -44.88
N GLY A 45 -42.55 -25.99 -44.46
CA GLY A 45 -42.97 -26.36 -43.10
C GLY A 45 -44.37 -25.89 -42.70
N LEU A 46 -45.01 -24.99 -43.46
CA LEU A 46 -46.40 -24.60 -43.22
C LEU A 46 -47.34 -25.45 -44.09
N PRO A 47 -48.41 -26.03 -43.51
CA PRO A 47 -49.37 -26.81 -44.28
C PRO A 47 -49.94 -25.95 -45.41
N VAL A 48 -50.05 -26.56 -46.60
CA VAL A 48 -50.39 -25.99 -47.92
C VAL A 48 -51.66 -25.09 -47.93
N GLY A 49 -52.44 -25.09 -46.85
CA GLY A 49 -53.63 -24.25 -46.66
C GLY A 49 -53.40 -22.81 -46.18
N LEU A 50 -52.16 -22.37 -45.88
CA LEU A 50 -51.85 -20.99 -45.47
C LEU A 50 -51.08 -20.17 -46.52
N GLY A 51 -51.00 -20.65 -47.77
CA GLY A 51 -50.32 -19.94 -48.86
C GLY A 51 -50.89 -18.56 -49.19
N TRP A 52 -52.14 -18.30 -48.81
CA TRP A 52 -52.81 -17.00 -48.96
C TRP A 52 -52.43 -16.05 -47.81
N LEU A 53 -51.95 -16.57 -46.68
CA LEU A 53 -51.37 -15.77 -45.60
C LEU A 53 -49.94 -15.31 -45.94
N HIS A 54 -49.21 -16.05 -46.79
CA HIS A 54 -47.94 -15.60 -47.38
C HIS A 54 -48.14 -14.45 -48.38
N TRP A 55 -49.31 -14.38 -49.02
CA TRP A 55 -49.68 -13.27 -49.91
C TRP A 55 -50.28 -12.07 -49.14
N LEU A 56 -50.87 -12.32 -47.97
CA LEU A 56 -51.45 -11.30 -47.08
C LEU A 56 -50.41 -10.69 -46.10
N LEU A 57 -49.43 -11.48 -45.66
CA LEU A 57 -48.19 -10.96 -45.07
C LEU A 57 -47.29 -10.54 -46.22
N ASP A 58 -47.63 -9.38 -46.76
CA ASP A 58 -46.82 -8.51 -47.61
C ASP A 58 -45.31 -8.75 -47.43
N ASP A 59 -44.54 -8.71 -48.51
CA ASP A 59 -43.06 -8.87 -48.58
C ASP A 59 -42.27 -8.01 -47.57
N SER A 60 -42.93 -7.11 -46.85
CA SER A 60 -42.43 -6.26 -45.77
C SER A 60 -42.41 -6.92 -44.38
N LEU A 61 -43.25 -7.95 -44.12
CA LEU A 61 -43.41 -8.57 -42.80
C LEU A 61 -42.48 -9.78 -42.60
N LEU A 62 -42.27 -10.64 -43.62
CA LEU A 62 -41.23 -11.69 -43.60
C LEU A 62 -39.81 -11.15 -43.83
N SER A 63 -39.70 -9.92 -44.34
CA SER A 63 -38.49 -9.08 -44.31
C SER A 63 -38.21 -8.54 -42.91
N PHE A 64 -38.31 -9.38 -41.88
CA PHE A 64 -38.14 -8.93 -40.50
C PHE A 64 -36.73 -8.32 -40.32
N PRO A 65 -36.62 -6.99 -40.09
CA PRO A 65 -35.35 -6.38 -39.66
C PRO A 65 -34.94 -6.85 -38.26
N LEU A 66 -35.68 -7.79 -37.64
CA LEU A 66 -35.50 -8.32 -36.30
C LEU A 66 -34.61 -9.56 -36.21
N ILE A 67 -34.48 -10.38 -37.27
CA ILE A 67 -33.71 -11.63 -37.20
C ILE A 67 -32.23 -11.35 -36.91
N TYR A 68 -31.63 -10.46 -37.69
CA TYR A 68 -30.23 -10.05 -37.50
C TYR A 68 -29.97 -9.39 -36.14
N PRO A 69 -30.72 -8.38 -35.66
CA PRO A 69 -30.48 -7.79 -34.35
C PRO A 69 -30.79 -8.75 -33.19
N LEU A 70 -31.76 -9.65 -33.31
CA LEU A 70 -32.00 -10.70 -32.31
C LEU A 70 -30.82 -11.68 -32.24
N ALA A 71 -30.28 -12.09 -33.39
CA ALA A 71 -29.11 -12.95 -33.44
C ALA A 71 -27.84 -12.24 -32.92
N ILE A 72 -27.66 -10.96 -33.25
CA ILE A 72 -26.61 -10.10 -32.68
C ILE A 72 -26.76 -10.02 -31.16
N PHE A 73 -27.97 -9.81 -30.66
CA PHE A 73 -28.25 -9.76 -29.22
C PHE A 73 -27.85 -11.08 -28.55
N LEU A 74 -28.30 -12.22 -29.10
CA LEU A 74 -28.00 -13.54 -28.56
C LEU A 74 -26.50 -13.86 -28.54
N VAL A 75 -25.74 -13.43 -29.55
CA VAL A 75 -24.27 -13.64 -29.61
C VAL A 75 -23.49 -12.63 -28.77
N THR A 76 -24.04 -11.45 -28.54
CA THR A 76 -23.44 -10.44 -27.66
C THR A 76 -23.48 -10.89 -26.19
N LEU A 77 -24.50 -11.66 -25.77
CA LEU A 77 -24.62 -12.19 -24.41
C LEU A 77 -23.41 -13.05 -23.96
N PRO A 78 -23.00 -14.12 -24.69
CA PRO A 78 -21.81 -14.89 -24.32
C PRO A 78 -20.52 -14.06 -24.46
N GLY A 79 -20.43 -13.14 -25.43
CA GLY A 79 -19.28 -12.24 -25.55
C GLY A 79 -19.12 -11.29 -24.35
N PHE A 80 -20.23 -10.77 -23.82
CA PHE A 80 -20.25 -9.93 -22.63
C PHE A 80 -20.02 -10.75 -21.35
N HIS A 81 -20.48 -12.00 -21.31
CA HIS A 81 -20.16 -12.93 -20.24
C HIS A 81 -18.64 -13.20 -20.17
N ILE A 82 -17.98 -13.40 -21.32
CA ILE A 82 -16.51 -13.51 -21.38
C ILE A 82 -15.84 -12.21 -20.88
N LEU A 83 -16.37 -11.05 -21.27
CA LEU A 83 -15.84 -9.75 -20.87
C LEU A 83 -15.90 -9.50 -19.35
N LEU A 84 -16.97 -9.93 -18.66
CA LEU A 84 -17.16 -9.63 -17.23
C LEU A 84 -16.71 -10.75 -16.29
N ASN A 85 -16.98 -12.01 -16.63
CA ASN A 85 -16.85 -13.13 -15.68
C ASN A 85 -15.56 -13.93 -15.84
N THR A 86 -14.79 -13.72 -16.92
CA THR A 86 -13.56 -14.47 -17.16
C THR A 86 -12.30 -13.66 -16.84
N GLY A 87 -11.18 -14.35 -16.59
CA GLY A 87 -9.88 -13.72 -16.37
C GLY A 87 -9.28 -13.02 -17.61
N TYR A 88 -9.93 -13.10 -18.77
CA TYR A 88 -9.42 -12.57 -20.05
C TYR A 88 -10.41 -11.58 -20.71
N PRO A 89 -10.75 -10.47 -20.04
CA PRO A 89 -11.75 -9.52 -20.53
C PRO A 89 -11.41 -8.94 -21.91
N LYS A 90 -10.11 -8.80 -22.22
CA LYS A 90 -9.64 -8.26 -23.50
C LYS A 90 -10.00 -9.14 -24.70
N VAL A 91 -10.08 -10.46 -24.53
CA VAL A 91 -10.49 -11.38 -25.60
C VAL A 91 -11.95 -11.15 -25.96
N GLY A 92 -12.83 -11.04 -24.97
CA GLY A 92 -14.25 -10.73 -25.17
C GLY A 92 -14.44 -9.37 -25.87
N GLN A 93 -13.69 -8.34 -25.45
CA GLN A 93 -13.72 -7.02 -26.09
C GLN A 93 -13.37 -7.09 -27.59
N PHE A 94 -12.24 -7.70 -27.94
CA PHE A 94 -11.81 -7.78 -29.35
C PHE A 94 -12.71 -8.70 -30.19
N SER A 95 -13.28 -9.74 -29.58
CA SER A 95 -14.26 -10.61 -30.24
C SER A 95 -15.54 -9.87 -30.60
N LEU A 96 -16.10 -9.10 -29.68
CA LEU A 96 -17.31 -8.30 -29.93
C LEU A 96 -17.06 -7.25 -31.02
N ILE A 97 -15.93 -6.52 -30.95
CA ILE A 97 -15.58 -5.52 -31.98
C ILE A 97 -15.43 -6.19 -33.35
N THR A 98 -14.76 -7.34 -33.43
CA THR A 98 -14.51 -8.01 -34.72
C THR A 98 -15.80 -8.60 -35.29
N PHE A 99 -16.62 -9.22 -34.46
CA PHE A 99 -17.94 -9.71 -34.83
C PHE A 99 -18.80 -8.61 -35.44
N SER A 100 -18.90 -7.46 -34.76
CA SER A 100 -19.69 -6.33 -35.25
C SER A 100 -19.18 -5.80 -36.59
N VAL A 101 -17.86 -5.68 -36.78
CA VAL A 101 -17.27 -5.17 -38.03
C VAL A 101 -17.49 -6.15 -39.20
N VAL A 102 -17.25 -7.44 -39.01
CA VAL A 102 -17.40 -8.44 -40.08
C VAL A 102 -18.86 -8.55 -40.52
N LEU A 103 -19.79 -8.62 -39.56
CA LEU A 103 -21.21 -8.74 -39.86
C LEU A 103 -21.76 -7.47 -40.54
N LEU A 104 -21.40 -6.29 -40.04
CA LEU A 104 -21.84 -5.01 -40.62
C LEU A 104 -21.33 -4.84 -42.05
N ASN A 105 -20.07 -5.19 -42.33
CA ASN A 105 -19.52 -5.13 -43.69
C ASN A 105 -20.33 -5.98 -44.68
N LYS A 106 -20.73 -7.20 -44.30
CA LYS A 106 -21.58 -8.04 -45.17
C LYS A 106 -23.00 -7.48 -45.31
N MET A 107 -23.58 -6.94 -44.23
CA MET A 107 -24.92 -6.32 -44.30
C MET A 107 -24.94 -5.06 -45.18
N GLN A 108 -23.86 -4.26 -45.19
CA GLN A 108 -23.77 -3.05 -46.00
C GLN A 108 -23.51 -3.35 -47.49
N GLY A 109 -22.78 -4.42 -47.81
CA GLY A 109 -22.44 -4.81 -49.18
C GLY A 109 -23.61 -5.32 -50.03
N GLY A 110 -24.78 -5.59 -49.42
CA GLY A 110 -25.95 -6.14 -50.10
C GLY A 110 -25.80 -7.65 -50.42
N GLU A 111 -26.93 -8.33 -50.62
CA GLU A 111 -26.97 -9.78 -50.86
C GLU A 111 -26.39 -10.22 -52.20
N ASP A 112 -26.32 -9.32 -53.19
CA ASP A 112 -25.74 -9.57 -54.53
C ASP A 112 -24.21 -9.42 -54.58
N SER A 113 -23.56 -9.18 -53.44
CA SER A 113 -22.11 -9.19 -53.38
C SER A 113 -21.60 -10.64 -53.37
N ASP A 114 -20.96 -11.06 -54.46
CA ASP A 114 -20.27 -12.36 -54.67
C ASP A 114 -19.14 -12.66 -53.67
N VAL A 115 -18.94 -11.80 -52.66
CA VAL A 115 -17.90 -11.95 -51.65
C VAL A 115 -18.44 -12.80 -50.50
N ASP A 116 -17.79 -13.94 -50.28
CA ASP A 116 -18.09 -14.80 -49.15
C ASP A 116 -17.76 -14.09 -47.83
N ILE A 117 -18.60 -14.30 -46.82
CA ILE A 117 -18.36 -13.75 -45.48
C ILE A 117 -17.07 -14.31 -44.86
N ALA A 118 -16.65 -15.50 -45.30
CA ALA A 118 -15.38 -16.10 -44.90
C ALA A 118 -14.19 -15.24 -45.37
N ASP A 119 -14.24 -14.72 -46.60
CA ASP A 119 -13.18 -13.87 -47.15
C ASP A 119 -13.10 -12.54 -46.41
N ILE A 120 -14.24 -11.92 -46.09
CA ILE A 120 -14.30 -10.71 -45.26
C ILE A 120 -13.69 -10.95 -43.88
N ALA A 121 -13.99 -12.10 -43.26
CA ALA A 121 -13.44 -12.47 -41.96
C ALA A 121 -11.94 -12.77 -42.02
N VAL A 122 -11.47 -13.43 -43.07
CA VAL A 122 -10.06 -13.75 -43.30
C VAL A 122 -9.25 -12.48 -43.55
N ASP A 123 -9.70 -11.60 -44.44
CA ASP A 123 -9.05 -10.31 -44.71
C ASP A 123 -8.90 -9.48 -43.44
N ARG A 124 -9.96 -9.45 -42.61
CA ARG A 124 -9.91 -8.78 -41.31
C ARG A 124 -8.89 -9.42 -40.36
N THR A 125 -8.86 -10.75 -40.31
CA THR A 125 -7.94 -11.50 -39.44
C THR A 125 -6.50 -11.30 -39.87
N VAL A 126 -6.21 -11.38 -41.18
CA VAL A 126 -4.87 -11.14 -41.75
C VAL A 126 -4.41 -9.71 -41.49
N ALA A 127 -5.26 -8.71 -41.73
CA ALA A 127 -4.92 -7.31 -41.47
C ALA A 127 -4.58 -7.06 -39.99
N VAL A 128 -5.34 -7.66 -39.06
CA VAL A 128 -5.08 -7.51 -37.62
C VAL A 128 -3.82 -8.26 -37.19
N VAL A 129 -3.58 -9.47 -37.69
CA VAL A 129 -2.36 -10.24 -37.39
C VAL A 129 -1.12 -9.51 -37.92
N ALA A 130 -1.16 -9.01 -39.16
CA ALA A 130 -0.07 -8.22 -39.73
C ALA A 130 0.21 -6.95 -38.91
N GLY A 131 -0.84 -6.21 -38.53
CA GLY A 131 -0.71 -5.03 -37.68
C GLY A 131 -0.17 -5.35 -36.28
N VAL A 132 -0.57 -6.48 -35.69
CA VAL A 132 -0.05 -6.96 -34.40
C VAL A 132 1.43 -7.31 -34.49
N ILE A 133 1.86 -8.02 -35.53
CA ILE A 133 3.26 -8.39 -35.74
C ILE A 133 4.12 -7.14 -35.89
N ILE A 134 3.73 -6.20 -36.75
CA ILE A 134 4.46 -4.94 -36.96
C ILE A 134 4.50 -4.14 -35.65
N GLY A 135 3.37 -4.01 -34.95
CA GLY A 135 3.31 -3.30 -33.68
C GLY A 135 4.18 -3.93 -32.58
N LEU A 136 4.27 -5.25 -32.53
CA LEU A 136 5.17 -5.95 -31.61
C LEU A 136 6.64 -5.73 -31.96
N LEU A 137 6.99 -5.79 -33.25
CA LEU A 137 8.36 -5.50 -33.70
C LEU A 137 8.78 -4.08 -33.32
N VAL A 138 7.90 -3.09 -33.50
CA VAL A 138 8.19 -1.70 -33.12
C VAL A 138 8.43 -1.58 -31.61
N ASN A 139 7.59 -2.20 -30.79
CA ASN A 139 7.73 -2.16 -29.33
C ASN A 139 8.95 -2.95 -28.81
N VAL A 140 9.40 -3.97 -29.54
CA VAL A 140 10.57 -4.77 -29.14
C VAL A 140 11.88 -4.12 -29.60
N TYR A 141 11.93 -3.58 -30.83
CA TYR A 141 13.18 -3.11 -31.45
C TYR A 141 13.40 -1.60 -31.37
N ILE A 142 12.37 -0.78 -31.58
CA ILE A 142 12.53 0.68 -31.61
C ILE A 142 12.51 1.28 -30.20
N TRP A 143 11.62 0.80 -29.32
CA TRP A 143 11.46 1.35 -27.97
C TRP A 143 11.18 0.28 -26.91
N PRO A 144 12.19 -0.53 -26.54
CA PRO A 144 12.01 -1.60 -25.56
C PRO A 144 11.80 -1.02 -24.15
N TYR A 145 10.54 -0.96 -23.71
CA TYR A 145 10.19 -0.66 -22.32
C TYR A 145 9.97 -1.96 -21.54
N GLU A 146 11.01 -2.39 -20.83
CA GLU A 146 11.07 -3.71 -20.21
C GLU A 146 10.53 -3.69 -18.76
N ALA A 147 9.54 -4.52 -18.46
CA ALA A 147 9.01 -4.70 -17.11
C ALA A 147 10.11 -5.15 -16.13
N ARG A 148 11.09 -5.95 -16.60
CA ARG A 148 12.23 -6.38 -15.79
C ARG A 148 13.18 -5.26 -15.36
N THR A 149 13.28 -4.16 -16.09
CA THR A 149 14.06 -2.99 -15.66
C THR A 149 13.25 -2.15 -14.69
N GLU A 150 11.96 -2.00 -14.99
CA GLU A 150 11.04 -1.26 -14.15
C GLU A 150 10.84 -1.88 -12.77
N ILE A 151 10.67 -3.20 -12.66
CA ILE A 151 10.52 -3.84 -11.35
C ILE A 151 11.71 -3.57 -10.46
N ARG A 152 12.94 -3.66 -10.98
CA ARG A 152 14.14 -3.40 -10.17
C ARG A 152 14.24 -1.93 -9.77
N SER A 153 13.98 -1.02 -10.71
CA SER A 153 13.98 0.42 -10.46
C SER A 153 12.95 0.81 -9.40
N GLN A 154 11.70 0.36 -9.57
CA GLN A 154 10.60 0.64 -8.66
C GLN A 154 10.75 -0.07 -7.32
N LEU A 155 11.30 -1.29 -7.28
CA LEU A 155 11.58 -1.98 -6.02
C LEU A 155 12.71 -1.30 -5.24
N SER A 156 13.73 -0.78 -5.93
CA SER A 156 14.77 0.05 -5.31
C SER A 156 14.16 1.34 -4.72
N ALA A 157 13.29 2.01 -5.47
CA ALA A 157 12.57 3.19 -4.98
C ALA A 157 11.69 2.86 -3.77
N LEU A 158 11.00 1.71 -3.78
CA LEU A 158 10.22 1.21 -2.65
C LEU A 158 11.07 1.08 -1.38
N PHE A 159 12.27 0.50 -1.46
CA PHE A 159 13.18 0.37 -0.32
C PHE A 159 13.61 1.73 0.24
N ILE A 160 13.91 2.70 -0.62
CA ILE A 160 14.26 4.06 -0.19
C ILE A 160 13.04 4.74 0.46
N HIS A 161 11.85 4.61 -0.11
CA HIS A 161 10.65 5.20 0.46
C HIS A 161 10.26 4.54 1.80
N MET A 162 10.49 3.23 1.96
CA MET A 162 10.34 2.52 3.24
C MET A 162 11.34 3.01 4.29
N SER A 163 12.59 3.26 3.90
CA SER A 163 13.61 3.79 4.81
C SER A 163 13.26 5.21 5.27
N VAL A 164 12.76 6.05 4.37
CA VAL A 164 12.25 7.40 4.71
C VAL A 164 11.02 7.31 5.63
N LEU A 165 10.07 6.41 5.37
CA LEU A 165 8.93 6.20 6.27
C LEU A 165 9.40 5.78 7.67
N TYR A 166 10.33 4.83 7.75
CA TYR A 166 10.93 4.39 9.02
C TYR A 166 11.60 5.56 9.77
N ASP A 167 12.41 6.38 9.09
CA ASP A 167 13.06 7.54 9.70
C ASP A 167 12.03 8.55 10.23
N LYS A 168 11.02 8.89 9.43
CA LYS A 168 9.92 9.79 9.85
C LYS A 168 9.19 9.26 11.08
N LEU A 169 8.93 7.95 11.14
CA LEU A 169 8.30 7.33 12.30
C LEU A 169 9.18 7.48 13.54
N VAL A 170 10.46 7.09 13.44
CA VAL A 170 11.41 7.20 14.55
C VAL A 170 11.58 8.65 15.03
N SER A 171 11.62 9.61 14.11
CA SER A 171 11.74 11.04 14.40
C SER A 171 10.50 11.59 15.10
N ALA A 172 9.29 11.20 14.66
CA ALA A 172 8.03 11.56 15.32
C ALA A 172 7.97 11.09 16.78
N PHE A 173 8.54 9.92 17.08
CA PHE A 173 8.65 9.42 18.46
C PHE A 173 9.70 10.11 19.31
N SER A 174 10.81 10.55 18.70
CA SER A 174 11.93 11.11 19.44
C SER A 174 11.73 12.56 19.90
N GLY A 175 10.59 13.18 19.56
CA GLY A 175 10.35 14.60 19.83
C GLY A 175 11.35 15.53 19.13
N ARG A 176 12.17 15.01 18.19
CA ARG A 176 12.96 15.82 17.26
C ARG A 176 11.99 16.40 16.25
N ILE A 177 11.33 17.48 16.69
CA ILE A 177 10.72 18.43 15.77
C ILE A 177 11.87 18.93 14.90
N GLU A 178 11.82 18.62 13.61
CA GLU A 178 12.65 19.29 12.61
C GLU A 178 12.39 20.79 12.73
N GLY A 179 13.26 21.48 13.45
CA GLY A 179 13.50 22.89 13.23
C GLY A 179 14.32 23.03 11.96
N SER A 180 13.67 22.92 10.80
CA SER A 180 14.24 23.40 9.54
C SER A 180 13.13 23.83 8.58
N GLN A 181 12.91 25.16 8.50
CA GLN A 181 12.27 25.91 7.40
C GLN A 181 10.77 25.61 7.20
N ASP A 182 9.82 26.40 7.72
CA ASP A 182 9.60 27.80 7.33
C ASP A 182 9.33 28.74 8.52
N LEU A 183 10.25 29.67 8.74
CA LEU A 183 9.90 30.96 9.33
C LEU A 183 9.18 31.78 8.26
N SER A 184 7.85 31.81 8.32
CA SER A 184 7.07 32.95 7.82
C SER A 184 6.37 33.59 9.02
N PRO A 185 6.84 34.74 9.53
CA PRO A 185 6.20 35.43 10.64
C PRO A 185 4.99 36.20 10.13
N THR A 186 3.87 35.52 9.87
CA THR A 186 2.62 36.22 9.56
C THR A 186 1.39 35.42 9.97
N SER A 187 1.13 35.37 11.27
CA SER A 187 -0.24 35.37 11.77
C SER A 187 -0.35 36.51 12.78
N HIS A 188 -0.75 37.67 12.26
CA HIS A 188 -1.16 38.83 13.03
C HIS A 188 -2.24 38.42 14.05
N LEU A 189 -1.84 38.24 15.31
CA LEU A 189 -2.71 38.60 16.42
C LEU A 189 -2.77 40.12 16.43
N VAL A 190 -3.79 40.66 15.76
CA VAL A 190 -4.24 42.05 15.98
C VAL A 190 -4.61 42.14 17.46
N PRO A 191 -3.92 42.94 18.29
CA PRO A 191 -4.45 43.29 19.60
C PRO A 191 -5.68 44.18 19.36
N PRO A 192 -6.79 44.00 20.10
CA PRO A 192 -7.89 44.94 20.02
C PRO A 192 -7.37 46.30 20.53
N ASN A 193 -7.19 47.24 19.61
CA ASN A 193 -6.91 48.64 19.92
C ASN A 193 -8.10 49.19 20.72
N GLY A 194 -7.89 49.43 22.02
CA GLY A 194 -8.94 49.99 22.86
C GLY A 194 -8.68 49.91 24.36
N ALA A 195 -7.48 50.26 24.83
CA ALA A 195 -7.27 50.59 26.24
C ALA A 195 -6.25 51.70 26.36
N ARG A 196 -6.72 52.89 26.74
CA ARG A 196 -5.90 54.06 27.08
C ARG A 196 -4.98 53.73 28.24
N ALA A 197 -3.73 54.18 28.14
CA ALA A 197 -2.77 54.15 29.23
C ALA A 197 -3.23 55.07 30.35
N GLY A 198 -3.53 54.49 31.52
CA GLY A 198 -3.93 55.21 32.72
C GLY A 198 -4.76 54.31 33.61
N ASP A 199 -4.09 53.48 34.40
CA ASP A 199 -4.48 53.02 35.75
C ASP A 199 -3.62 51.81 36.13
N ILE A 200 -2.51 52.09 36.80
CA ILE A 200 -1.77 51.11 37.59
C ILE A 200 -2.46 51.13 38.95
N ASP A 201 -3.32 50.15 39.26
CA ASP A 201 -3.59 49.67 40.62
C ASP A 201 -4.62 48.52 40.64
N ARG A 202 -4.11 47.30 40.92
CA ARG A 202 -4.74 46.07 41.50
C ARG A 202 -4.36 44.79 40.75
N PRO A 203 -3.86 43.74 41.43
CA PRO A 203 -3.78 42.41 40.87
C PRO A 203 -5.18 41.77 40.93
N THR A 204 -6.06 42.12 40.00
CA THR A 204 -7.27 41.35 39.76
C THR A 204 -6.86 40.02 39.13
N LEU A 205 -7.15 38.91 39.82
CA LEU A 205 -7.16 37.55 39.30
C LEU A 205 -7.74 37.54 37.88
N ALA A 206 -6.86 37.56 36.88
CA ALA A 206 -7.24 37.45 35.49
C ALA A 206 -7.85 36.07 35.31
N ARG A 207 -9.19 36.03 35.32
CA ARG A 207 -9.96 34.87 34.89
C ARG A 207 -9.61 34.67 33.42
N TYR A 208 -8.69 33.75 33.14
CA TYR A 208 -8.38 33.36 31.78
C TYR A 208 -9.70 33.09 31.06
N PRO A 209 -10.00 33.77 29.93
CA PRO A 209 -11.18 33.44 29.17
C PRO A 209 -11.04 31.99 28.75
N LEU A 210 -12.00 31.15 29.14
CA LEU A 210 -12.07 29.78 28.67
C LEU A 210 -12.02 29.82 27.13
N PRO A 211 -11.08 29.11 26.47
CA PRO A 211 -11.02 29.10 25.03
C PRO A 211 -12.37 28.63 24.49
N SER A 212 -12.95 29.39 23.58
CA SER A 212 -14.15 28.97 22.85
C SER A 212 -13.91 27.57 22.27
N SER A 213 -14.94 26.73 22.18
CA SER A 213 -14.80 25.36 21.68
C SER A 213 -14.01 25.30 20.37
N GLN A 214 -14.22 26.27 19.45
CA GLN A 214 -13.46 26.40 18.21
C GLN A 214 -11.97 26.70 18.40
N THR A 215 -11.57 27.56 19.33
CA THR A 215 -10.15 27.83 19.62
C THR A 215 -9.49 26.66 20.34
N PHE A 216 -10.23 25.95 21.21
CA PHE A 216 -9.79 24.70 21.82
C PHE A 216 -9.55 23.61 20.77
N TYR A 217 -10.48 23.42 19.81
CA TYR A 217 -10.30 22.46 18.72
C TYR A 217 -9.19 22.87 17.75
N ALA A 218 -9.05 24.16 17.44
CA ALA A 218 -7.96 24.67 16.61
C ALA A 218 -6.59 24.44 17.26
N MET A 219 -6.47 24.70 18.57
CA MET A 219 -5.25 24.49 19.35
C MET A 219 -4.95 23.00 19.55
N ALA A 220 -5.98 22.16 19.73
CA ALA A 220 -5.85 20.71 19.79
C ALA A 220 -5.38 20.08 18.47
N ASN A 221 -5.61 20.75 17.33
CA ASN A 221 -5.37 20.20 15.99
C ASN A 221 -4.09 20.70 15.29
N GLN A 222 -3.42 21.75 15.77
CA GLN A 222 -2.43 22.49 14.97
C GLN A 222 -1.13 21.74 14.55
N PRO A 223 -0.43 20.93 15.39
CA PRO A 223 0.81 20.27 14.94
C PRO A 223 0.76 18.74 14.68
N LEU A 224 -0.30 18.01 15.06
CA LEU A 224 -0.33 16.52 14.94
C LEU A 224 -0.95 16.05 13.62
N LEU A 225 -1.98 16.74 13.14
CA LEU A 225 -2.62 16.45 11.86
C LEU A 225 -1.65 16.54 10.67
N PRO A 226 -0.81 17.60 10.51
CA PRO A 226 0.09 17.68 9.36
C PRO A 226 1.17 16.58 9.37
N GLN A 227 1.74 16.25 10.53
CA GLN A 227 2.74 15.19 10.65
C GLN A 227 2.15 13.82 10.32
N LEU A 228 0.99 13.48 10.91
CA LEU A 228 0.31 12.22 10.60
C LEU A 228 -0.11 12.16 9.14
N ARG A 229 -0.59 13.28 8.57
CA ARG A 229 -0.96 13.35 7.16
C ARG A 229 0.20 13.00 6.25
N SER A 230 1.39 13.55 6.52
CA SER A 230 2.59 13.23 5.75
C SER A 230 2.96 11.74 5.80
N LEU A 231 2.75 11.08 6.96
CA LEU A 231 2.99 9.64 7.12
C LEU A 231 1.97 8.81 6.34
N PHE A 232 0.68 9.15 6.40
CA PHE A 232 -0.37 8.48 5.64
C PHE A 232 -0.17 8.62 4.13
N ASP A 233 0.20 9.80 3.66
CA ASP A 233 0.43 10.03 2.24
C ASP A 233 1.61 9.17 1.73
N THR A 234 2.69 9.04 2.53
CA THR A 234 3.80 8.12 2.19
C THR A 234 3.41 6.64 2.26
N GLU A 235 2.60 6.24 3.24
CA GLU A 235 2.11 4.86 3.38
C GLU A 235 1.24 4.45 2.19
N LEU A 236 0.30 5.30 1.80
CA LEU A 236 -0.58 5.05 0.65
C LEU A 236 0.23 4.95 -0.64
N ALA A 237 1.22 5.82 -0.83
CA ALA A 237 2.12 5.77 -1.98
C ALA A 237 2.92 4.45 -2.02
N LEU A 238 3.40 3.96 -0.87
CA LEU A 238 4.10 2.68 -0.76
C LEU A 238 3.18 1.50 -1.07
N GLN A 239 1.96 1.47 -0.53
CA GLN A 239 0.97 0.41 -0.82
C GLN A 239 0.63 0.37 -2.31
N LYS A 240 0.43 1.53 -2.93
CA LYS A 240 0.21 1.65 -4.37
C LYS A 240 1.42 1.11 -5.16
N SER A 241 2.63 1.45 -4.75
CA SER A 241 3.86 0.96 -5.39
C SER A 241 4.00 -0.56 -5.31
N VAL A 242 3.68 -1.19 -4.15
CA VAL A 242 3.68 -2.66 -4.02
C VAL A 242 2.64 -3.31 -4.94
N LEU A 243 1.46 -2.71 -5.10
CA LEU A 243 0.43 -3.19 -6.01
C LEU A 243 0.89 -3.11 -7.48
N GLU A 244 1.49 -1.98 -7.87
CA GLU A 244 2.04 -1.77 -9.21
C GLU A 244 3.17 -2.77 -9.51
N LEU A 245 4.08 -3.01 -8.55
CA LEU A 245 5.15 -4.00 -8.64
C LEU A 245 4.62 -5.42 -8.81
N ASN A 246 3.58 -5.81 -8.08
CA ASN A 246 2.92 -7.10 -8.26
C ASN A 246 2.29 -7.23 -9.65
N GLY A 247 1.73 -6.14 -10.17
CA GLY A 247 1.23 -6.08 -11.54
C GLY A 247 2.33 -6.28 -12.58
N LEU A 248 3.45 -5.57 -12.43
CA LEU A 248 4.61 -5.71 -13.31
C LEU A 248 5.20 -7.12 -13.25
N LEU A 249 5.27 -7.74 -12.06
CA LEU A 249 5.81 -9.09 -11.89
C LEU A 249 5.01 -10.13 -12.68
N LYS A 250 3.69 -9.97 -12.79
CA LYS A 250 2.84 -10.83 -13.64
C LYS A 250 3.14 -10.68 -15.13
N LEU A 251 3.64 -9.52 -15.57
CA LEU A 251 3.95 -9.25 -16.97
C LEU A 251 5.35 -9.73 -17.38
N THR A 252 6.30 -9.83 -16.44
CA THR A 252 7.69 -10.24 -16.74
C THR A 252 7.88 -11.59 -17.45
N PRO A 253 7.10 -12.66 -17.19
CA PRO A 253 7.31 -13.94 -17.86
C PRO A 253 6.96 -13.90 -19.34
N HIS A 254 6.13 -12.93 -19.75
CA HIS A 254 5.71 -12.74 -21.13
C HIS A 254 6.69 -11.91 -21.96
N GLU A 255 7.83 -11.51 -21.38
CA GLU A 255 8.89 -10.78 -22.09
C GLU A 255 9.88 -11.74 -22.75
N PRO A 256 10.34 -11.46 -23.99
CA PRO A 256 11.30 -12.31 -24.68
C PRO A 256 12.65 -12.33 -23.93
N ARG A 257 13.15 -13.54 -23.61
CA ARG A 257 14.40 -13.73 -22.85
C ARG A 257 15.22 -14.93 -23.34
N LEU A 258 16.52 -14.71 -23.54
CA LEU A 258 17.48 -15.73 -23.99
C LEU A 258 18.14 -16.53 -22.84
N LYS A 259 18.13 -16.00 -21.60
CA LYS A 259 18.90 -16.53 -20.45
C LYS A 259 18.08 -17.47 -19.53
N GLY A 260 17.02 -18.09 -20.05
CA GLY A 260 16.11 -18.96 -19.28
C GLY A 260 14.94 -18.24 -18.57
N PRO A 261 14.09 -18.98 -17.84
CA PRO A 261 12.87 -18.46 -17.23
C PRO A 261 13.18 -17.40 -16.14
N TYR A 262 12.32 -16.38 -16.03
CA TYR A 262 12.47 -15.32 -15.03
C TYR A 262 12.23 -15.87 -13.61
N PRO A 263 13.08 -15.56 -12.60
CA PRO A 263 12.93 -16.06 -11.23
C PRO A 263 11.78 -15.35 -10.49
N THR A 264 10.55 -15.55 -10.98
CA THR A 264 9.33 -14.90 -10.47
C THR A 264 9.07 -15.22 -9.00
N HIS A 265 9.38 -16.44 -8.57
CA HIS A 265 9.12 -16.91 -7.21
C HIS A 265 9.99 -16.18 -6.18
N VAL A 266 11.26 -15.90 -6.49
CA VAL A 266 12.14 -15.16 -5.58
C VAL A 266 11.72 -13.70 -5.48
N TYR A 267 11.42 -13.04 -6.61
CA TYR A 267 10.87 -11.68 -6.60
C TYR A 267 9.53 -11.58 -5.86
N ARG A 268 8.66 -12.60 -5.98
CA ARG A 268 7.41 -12.67 -5.22
C ARG A 268 7.66 -12.78 -3.72
N ARG A 269 8.64 -13.59 -3.31
CA ARG A 269 9.04 -13.71 -1.90
C ARG A 269 9.56 -12.38 -1.36
N VAL A 270 10.43 -11.71 -2.13
CA VAL A 270 10.95 -10.36 -1.81
C VAL A 270 9.80 -9.37 -1.64
N LEU A 271 8.85 -9.31 -2.59
CA LEU A 271 7.67 -8.43 -2.49
C LEU A 271 6.76 -8.77 -1.31
N ALA A 272 6.61 -10.05 -0.97
CA ALA A 272 5.85 -10.47 0.21
C ALA A 272 6.50 -9.96 1.50
N SER A 273 7.82 -10.09 1.63
CA SER A 273 8.56 -9.50 2.75
C SER A 273 8.46 -7.97 2.77
N CYS A 274 8.49 -7.29 1.62
CA CYS A 274 8.20 -5.85 1.56
C CYS A 274 6.82 -5.51 2.13
N GLN A 275 5.78 -6.25 1.74
CA GLN A 275 4.42 -6.05 2.25
C GLN A 275 4.37 -6.26 3.77
N THR A 276 4.99 -7.32 4.27
CA THR A 276 5.07 -7.58 5.71
C THR A 276 5.82 -6.49 6.47
N ILE A 277 6.94 -5.98 5.93
CA ILE A 277 7.64 -4.83 6.51
C ILE A 277 6.74 -3.60 6.51
N LEU A 278 6.00 -3.34 5.43
CA LEU A 278 5.08 -2.21 5.35
C LEU A 278 3.99 -2.32 6.42
N ASP A 279 3.35 -3.48 6.55
CA ASP A 279 2.30 -3.74 7.54
C ASP A 279 2.83 -3.55 8.97
N LYS A 280 4.06 -3.97 9.25
CA LYS A 280 4.75 -3.73 10.53
C LYS A 280 5.03 -2.24 10.76
N LEU A 281 5.45 -1.49 9.73
CA LEU A 281 5.63 -0.03 9.83
C LEU A 281 4.29 0.70 10.06
N VAL A 282 3.19 0.20 9.49
CA VAL A 282 1.83 0.71 9.78
C VAL A 282 1.47 0.46 11.24
N ALA A 283 1.77 -0.71 11.78
CA ALA A 283 1.58 -0.98 13.21
C ALA A 283 2.40 -0.02 14.10
N VAL A 284 3.66 0.26 13.72
CA VAL A 284 4.50 1.26 14.41
C VAL A 284 3.86 2.65 14.33
N ARG A 285 3.32 3.05 13.18
CA ARG A 285 2.61 4.33 13.02
C ARG A 285 1.37 4.42 13.91
N CYS A 286 0.56 3.36 13.99
CA CYS A 286 -0.61 3.33 14.85
C CYS A 286 -0.22 3.48 16.33
N ALA A 287 0.86 2.82 16.76
CA ALA A 287 1.44 3.02 18.08
C ALA A 287 1.94 4.46 18.28
N ALA A 288 2.56 5.06 17.25
CA ALA A 288 3.04 6.45 17.26
C ALA A 288 1.91 7.45 17.44
N ALA A 289 0.86 7.32 16.64
CA ALA A 289 -0.30 8.19 16.70
C ALA A 289 -0.97 8.11 18.08
N LYS A 290 -1.08 6.90 18.65
CA LYS A 290 -1.59 6.71 20.00
C LYS A 290 -0.72 7.38 21.05
N HIS A 291 0.60 7.21 20.97
CA HIS A 291 1.56 7.85 21.88
C HIS A 291 1.48 9.39 21.80
N LEU A 292 1.45 9.96 20.59
CA LEU A 292 1.32 11.39 20.38
C LEU A 292 -0.01 11.94 20.90
N TRP A 293 -1.11 11.21 20.71
CA TRP A 293 -2.41 11.56 21.27
C TRP A 293 -2.39 11.53 22.80
N GLN A 294 -1.76 10.51 23.39
CA GLN A 294 -1.58 10.37 24.83
C GLN A 294 -0.81 11.56 25.41
N LEU A 295 0.37 11.87 24.85
CA LEU A 295 1.20 13.01 25.24
C LEU A 295 0.39 14.32 25.19
N ARG A 296 -0.35 14.54 24.10
CA ARG A 296 -1.18 15.75 23.95
C ARG A 296 -2.32 15.83 24.94
N SER A 297 -3.01 14.70 25.20
CA SER A 297 -4.12 14.66 26.15
C SER A 297 -3.68 15.06 27.57
N SER A 298 -2.42 14.78 27.94
CA SER A 298 -1.85 15.21 29.22
C SER A 298 -1.49 16.70 29.30
N GLN A 299 -1.41 17.41 28.17
CA GLN A 299 -1.11 18.84 28.11
C GLN A 299 -2.35 19.73 28.00
N LEU A 300 -3.52 19.17 27.68
CA LEU A 300 -4.76 19.92 27.62
C LEU A 300 -5.27 20.18 29.05
N PRO A 301 -5.53 21.44 29.44
CA PRO A 301 -6.09 21.76 30.75
C PRO A 301 -7.55 21.32 30.78
N PHE A 302 -7.80 20.08 31.21
CA PHE A 302 -9.15 19.67 31.60
C PHE A 302 -9.39 20.19 33.02
N PRO A 303 -10.42 21.01 33.26
CA PRO A 303 -10.76 21.43 34.61
C PRO A 303 -11.36 20.23 35.35
N THR A 304 -10.50 19.41 35.97
CA THR A 304 -10.92 18.52 37.03
C THR A 304 -11.02 19.35 38.31
N ASN A 305 -12.20 19.27 38.94
CA ASN A 305 -12.54 19.88 40.23
C ASN A 305 -11.56 19.56 41.38
N GLU A 306 -10.72 18.54 41.24
CA GLU A 306 -9.69 18.16 42.22
C GLU A 306 -8.38 18.94 42.08
N SER A 307 -8.10 19.55 40.93
CA SER A 307 -6.81 20.22 40.65
C SER A 307 -6.68 21.61 41.26
N ALA A 308 -7.73 22.13 41.90
CA ALA A 308 -7.70 23.43 42.58
C ALA A 308 -7.13 23.35 44.01
N ALA A 309 -6.95 22.16 44.59
CA ALA A 309 -6.61 22.01 46.01
C ALA A 309 -5.11 21.79 46.32
N HIS A 310 -4.26 21.53 45.32
CA HIS A 310 -2.83 21.26 45.52
C HIS A 310 -1.92 22.32 44.85
N LEU A 311 -2.28 23.59 44.98
CA LEU A 311 -1.48 24.73 44.49
C LEU A 311 -0.46 25.27 45.51
N THR A 312 -0.04 24.44 46.46
CA THR A 312 1.03 24.74 47.41
C THR A 312 1.95 23.55 47.53
N ASP A 313 2.73 23.27 46.50
CA ASP A 313 4.12 22.87 46.73
C ASP A 313 4.95 23.19 45.50
N SER A 314 6.00 23.96 45.75
CA SER A 314 6.95 24.47 44.78
C SER A 314 8.08 23.45 44.62
N HIS A 315 7.78 22.35 43.94
CA HIS A 315 8.80 21.55 43.30
C HIS A 315 8.71 21.75 41.79
N SER A 316 9.86 21.95 41.16
CA SER A 316 10.06 22.14 39.73
C SER A 316 9.66 20.88 38.95
N ASP A 317 8.37 20.57 38.89
CA ASP A 317 7.85 19.39 38.24
C ASP A 317 7.83 19.62 36.74
N LEU A 318 8.88 19.14 36.08
CA LEU A 318 8.93 19.02 34.62
C LEU A 318 7.64 18.37 34.13
N SER A 319 7.06 18.88 33.04
CA SER A 319 5.93 18.23 32.38
C SER A 319 6.21 16.72 32.17
N PRO A 320 5.21 15.83 32.29
CA PRO A 320 5.41 14.38 32.21
C PRO A 320 6.10 13.93 30.91
N VAL A 321 5.91 14.69 29.82
CA VAL A 321 6.61 14.50 28.53
C VAL A 321 8.11 14.79 28.63
N SER A 322 8.48 15.87 29.31
CA SER A 322 9.87 16.25 29.51
C SER A 322 10.59 15.31 30.48
N GLN A 323 9.88 14.76 31.47
CA GLN A 323 10.41 13.70 32.36
C GLN A 323 10.71 12.43 31.55
N PHE A 324 9.76 11.90 30.78
CA PHE A 324 9.98 10.76 29.89
C PHE A 324 11.18 10.94 28.94
N THR A 325 11.30 12.14 28.36
CA THR A 325 12.37 12.43 27.40
C THR A 325 13.75 12.45 28.08
N GLN A 326 13.83 13.02 29.28
CA GLN A 326 15.08 13.04 30.05
C GLN A 326 15.44 11.67 30.63
N ASP A 327 14.44 10.91 31.08
CA ASP A 327 14.65 9.67 31.83
C ASP A 327 14.89 8.44 30.94
N LEU A 328 14.37 8.45 29.71
CA LEU A 328 14.32 7.26 28.85
C LEU A 328 14.98 7.49 27.48
N LEU A 329 14.58 8.56 26.79
CA LEU A 329 15.05 8.85 25.43
C LEU A 329 16.53 9.28 25.39
N ARG A 330 16.95 10.17 26.29
CA ARG A 330 18.35 10.62 26.38
C ARG A 330 19.34 9.48 26.66
N PRO A 331 19.16 8.62 27.70
CA PRO A 331 20.13 7.57 27.99
C PRO A 331 20.20 6.48 26.91
N CYS A 332 19.12 6.28 26.14
CA CYS A 332 19.09 5.30 25.05
C CYS A 332 19.47 5.90 23.68
N GLN A 333 19.71 7.21 23.58
CA GLN A 333 19.86 7.89 22.28
C GLN A 333 21.01 7.31 21.44
N ARG A 334 22.14 6.95 22.08
CA ARG A 334 23.31 6.38 21.39
C ARG A 334 22.99 5.05 20.72
N GLU A 335 22.38 4.13 21.46
CA GLU A 335 22.02 2.80 20.94
C GLU A 335 20.91 2.89 19.90
N ARG A 336 19.92 3.78 20.10
CA ARG A 336 18.89 4.06 19.10
C ARG A 336 19.48 4.58 17.80
N ALA A 337 20.38 5.56 17.87
CA ALA A 337 21.01 6.13 16.68
C ALA A 337 21.81 5.07 15.90
N ASN A 338 22.51 4.19 16.61
CA ASN A 338 23.23 3.07 16.00
C ASN A 338 22.26 2.09 15.31
N PHE A 339 21.18 1.70 15.98
CA PHE A 339 20.14 0.82 15.43
C PHE A 339 19.45 1.41 14.18
N VAL A 340 19.04 2.68 14.26
CA VAL A 340 18.38 3.41 13.17
C VAL A 340 19.34 3.54 11.98
N GLY A 341 20.58 3.93 12.22
CA GLY A 341 21.61 4.05 11.18
C GLY A 341 21.88 2.71 10.48
N CYS A 342 21.99 1.61 11.23
CA CYS A 342 22.14 0.27 10.65
C CYS A 342 20.93 -0.12 9.79
N THR A 343 19.71 0.16 10.26
CA THR A 343 18.47 -0.16 9.55
C THR A 343 18.38 0.62 8.23
N LEU A 344 18.62 1.93 8.26
CA LEU A 344 18.62 2.78 7.07
C LEU A 344 19.69 2.33 6.07
N LEU A 345 20.92 2.11 6.54
CA LEU A 345 22.02 1.66 5.70
C LEU A 345 21.70 0.34 5.00
N TYR A 346 21.02 -0.58 5.68
CA TYR A 346 20.61 -1.85 5.08
C TYR A 346 19.62 -1.64 3.93
N PHE A 347 18.57 -0.82 4.11
CA PHE A 347 17.66 -0.48 3.02
C PHE A 347 18.39 0.15 1.83
N TYR A 348 19.33 1.07 2.08
CA TYR A 348 20.12 1.70 1.02
C TYR A 348 20.99 0.68 0.28
N ILE A 349 21.66 -0.24 0.99
CA ILE A 349 22.48 -1.30 0.36
C ILE A 349 21.60 -2.19 -0.53
N LEU A 350 20.42 -2.60 -0.05
CA LEU A 350 19.50 -3.41 -0.86
C LEU A 350 19.00 -2.66 -2.09
N ALA A 351 18.66 -1.38 -1.94
CA ALA A 351 18.20 -0.52 -3.03
C ALA A 351 19.31 -0.36 -4.10
N SER A 352 20.52 -0.05 -3.67
CA SER A 352 21.68 0.05 -4.55
C SER A 352 21.98 -1.28 -5.27
N ALA A 353 21.90 -2.42 -4.58
CA ALA A 353 22.12 -3.73 -5.20
C ALA A 353 21.11 -4.02 -6.32
N LEU A 354 19.83 -3.65 -6.13
CA LEU A 354 18.78 -3.80 -7.16
C LEU A 354 19.03 -2.93 -8.39
N LEU A 355 19.41 -1.66 -8.15
CA LEU A 355 19.59 -0.67 -9.20
C LEU A 355 20.85 -0.98 -10.02
N LEU A 356 21.97 -1.29 -9.36
CA LEU A 356 23.25 -1.57 -9.99
C LEU A 356 23.37 -3.02 -10.52
N LYS A 357 22.46 -3.92 -10.14
CA LYS A 357 22.52 -5.37 -10.45
C LYS A 357 23.82 -6.02 -9.93
N THR A 358 24.32 -5.55 -8.79
CA THR A 358 25.56 -6.03 -8.20
C THR A 358 25.27 -7.08 -7.13
N PRO A 359 26.17 -8.07 -6.94
CA PRO A 359 26.06 -8.99 -5.81
C PRO A 359 26.16 -8.23 -4.50
N LEU A 360 25.53 -8.76 -3.46
CA LEU A 360 25.56 -8.11 -2.15
C LEU A 360 26.95 -8.23 -1.52
N PRO A 361 27.34 -7.28 -0.66
CA PRO A 361 28.57 -7.42 0.13
C PRO A 361 28.50 -8.65 1.05
N PRO A 362 29.66 -9.25 1.39
CA PRO A 362 29.70 -10.43 2.24
C PRO A 362 29.13 -10.18 3.63
N PHE A 363 29.38 -8.97 4.14
CA PHE A 363 28.89 -8.52 5.43
C PHE A 363 27.86 -7.42 5.25
N LEU A 364 26.66 -7.64 5.80
CA LEU A 364 25.62 -6.62 5.91
C LEU A 364 25.67 -5.98 7.30
N PRO A 365 25.21 -4.72 7.46
CA PRO A 365 25.24 -4.06 8.75
C PRO A 365 24.46 -4.90 9.80
N PRO A 366 25.01 -5.09 11.01
CA PRO A 366 24.48 -6.02 12.00
C PRO A 366 23.29 -5.41 12.76
N ILE A 367 22.14 -5.34 12.09
CA ILE A 367 20.94 -4.70 12.65
C ILE A 367 20.42 -5.46 13.86
N GLY A 368 20.35 -6.80 13.80
CA GLY A 368 19.89 -7.63 14.93
C GLY A 368 20.72 -7.44 16.20
N GLN A 369 22.02 -7.17 16.07
CA GLN A 369 22.88 -6.86 17.21
C GLN A 369 22.63 -5.45 17.76
N ALA A 370 22.49 -4.47 16.87
CA ALA A 370 22.17 -3.10 17.29
C ALA A 370 20.81 -3.01 17.99
N HIS A 371 19.82 -3.78 17.51
CA HIS A 371 18.51 -3.90 18.16
C HIS A 371 18.61 -4.57 19.54
N ARG A 372 19.31 -5.71 19.65
CA ARG A 372 19.53 -6.40 20.93
C ARG A 372 20.23 -5.49 21.96
N LYS A 373 21.28 -4.77 21.56
CA LYS A 373 21.97 -3.78 22.42
C LYS A 373 21.03 -2.70 22.92
N LEU A 374 20.12 -2.20 22.06
CA LEU A 374 19.10 -1.25 22.45
C LEU A 374 18.12 -1.85 23.47
N VAL A 375 17.59 -3.05 23.21
CA VAL A 375 16.69 -3.75 24.13
C VAL A 375 17.34 -3.98 25.49
N ASP A 376 18.59 -4.45 25.52
CA ASP A 376 19.33 -4.69 26.75
C ASP A 376 19.58 -3.39 27.52
N LYS A 377 19.87 -2.29 26.82
CA LYS A 377 20.01 -0.98 27.45
C LYS A 377 18.68 -0.52 28.06
N VAL A 378 17.57 -0.71 27.37
CA VAL A 378 16.22 -0.37 27.87
C VAL A 378 15.86 -1.23 29.09
N ARG A 379 16.19 -2.54 29.08
CA ARG A 379 15.96 -3.45 30.21
C ARG A 379 16.74 -3.07 31.47
N LYS A 380 17.92 -2.48 31.31
CA LYS A 380 18.79 -2.03 32.43
C LYS A 380 18.35 -0.72 33.08
N LEU A 381 17.39 0.01 32.50
CA LEU A 381 16.92 1.27 33.07
C LEU A 381 16.16 1.04 34.38
N GLU A 382 16.49 1.82 35.41
CA GLU A 382 15.83 1.72 36.72
C GLU A 382 14.31 1.90 36.63
N GLN A 383 13.86 2.84 35.81
CA GLN A 383 12.45 3.13 35.55
C GLN A 383 11.68 1.88 35.07
N TRP A 384 12.27 1.14 34.12
CA TRP A 384 11.68 -0.10 33.59
C TRP A 384 11.66 -1.21 34.66
N GLN A 385 12.74 -1.35 35.42
CA GLN A 385 12.81 -2.33 36.51
C GLN A 385 11.82 -2.01 37.63
N ARG A 386 11.57 -0.74 37.92
CA ARG A 386 10.54 -0.30 38.88
C ARG A 386 9.15 -0.68 38.35
N TYR A 387 8.86 -0.41 37.08
CA TYR A 387 7.60 -0.81 36.45
C TYR A 387 7.39 -2.34 36.49
N GLN A 388 8.41 -3.13 36.12
CA GLN A 388 8.32 -4.60 36.16
C GLN A 388 8.09 -5.13 37.57
N ARG A 389 8.76 -4.54 38.58
CA ARG A 389 8.55 -4.89 40.00
C ARG A 389 7.11 -4.61 40.44
N GLN A 390 6.59 -3.43 40.12
CA GLN A 390 5.20 -3.04 40.45
C GLN A 390 4.16 -3.91 39.74
N ARG A 391 4.43 -4.34 38.51
CA ARG A 391 3.55 -5.24 37.77
C ARG A 391 3.56 -6.67 38.35
N SER A 392 4.71 -7.11 38.87
CA SER A 392 4.88 -8.45 39.42
C SER A 392 4.31 -8.59 40.83
N ASP A 393 4.23 -7.48 41.58
CA ASP A 393 3.65 -7.43 42.92
C ASP A 393 2.50 -6.42 43.01
N PRO A 394 1.27 -6.80 42.60
CA PRO A 394 0.12 -5.91 42.65
C PRO A 394 -0.37 -5.59 44.08
N ASN A 395 0.10 -6.32 45.10
CA ASN A 395 -0.37 -6.17 46.49
C ASN A 395 0.71 -5.61 47.46
N GLY A 396 2.00 -5.69 47.13
CA GLY A 396 3.10 -5.37 48.05
C GLY A 396 3.43 -3.88 48.24
N LEU A 397 2.91 -2.98 47.41
CA LEU A 397 3.02 -1.51 47.61
C LEU A 397 1.81 -0.88 48.29
N ALA A 398 0.81 -1.69 48.65
CA ALA A 398 -0.39 -1.27 49.35
C ALA A 398 -0.37 -1.63 50.84
N GLN A 399 0.81 -1.64 51.48
CA GLN A 399 0.85 -1.53 52.94
C GLN A 399 0.73 -0.03 53.28
N PRO A 400 -0.42 0.44 53.78
CA PRO A 400 -0.47 1.76 54.35
C PRO A 400 0.49 1.76 55.55
N THR A 401 1.34 2.78 55.64
CA THR A 401 1.85 3.20 56.95
C THR A 401 0.66 3.26 57.91
N HIS A 402 0.85 2.72 59.11
CA HIS A 402 -0.16 2.27 60.07
C HIS A 402 -1.22 3.31 60.54
N ASP A 403 -1.33 4.48 59.92
CA ASP A 403 -2.14 5.62 60.36
C ASP A 403 -3.46 5.80 59.61
N ALA A 404 -3.75 5.00 58.59
CA ALA A 404 -4.98 5.12 57.79
C ALA A 404 -5.96 3.96 58.04
N MET A 405 -6.28 3.68 59.30
CA MET A 405 -7.32 2.71 59.67
C MET A 405 -8.57 3.43 60.19
N ARG A 406 -9.26 4.18 59.31
CA ARG A 406 -10.67 4.57 59.53
C ARG A 406 -11.34 4.94 58.21
N GLY A 407 -12.10 4.02 57.63
CA GLY A 407 -12.91 4.31 56.45
C GLY A 407 -13.45 3.07 55.75
N SER A 408 -14.74 2.86 55.96
CA SER A 408 -15.65 1.84 55.40
C SER A 408 -15.38 1.40 53.96
N GLY A 409 -15.71 0.14 53.69
CA GLY A 409 -15.41 -0.56 52.46
C GLY A 409 -16.16 -0.02 51.24
N GLU A 410 -15.41 0.07 50.14
CA GLU A 410 -15.94 0.14 48.79
C GLU A 410 -14.93 -0.62 47.91
N GLY A 411 -15.41 -1.57 47.10
CA GLY A 411 -14.55 -2.40 46.25
C GLY A 411 -13.68 -1.54 45.34
N ARG A 412 -12.39 -1.39 45.70
CA ARG A 412 -11.41 -0.62 44.93
C ARG A 412 -11.20 -1.35 43.60
N ARG A 413 -11.81 -0.83 42.54
CA ARG A 413 -11.52 -1.21 41.14
C ARG A 413 -10.00 -1.20 40.95
N PRO A 414 -9.43 -2.11 40.12
CA PRO A 414 -7.99 -2.11 39.87
C PRO A 414 -7.57 -0.70 39.49
N THR A 415 -6.67 -0.13 40.29
CA THR A 415 -6.18 1.23 40.09
C THR A 415 -5.60 1.31 38.69
N LYS A 416 -6.13 2.23 37.88
CA LYS A 416 -5.57 2.51 36.55
C LYS A 416 -4.07 2.78 36.76
N PRO A 417 -3.15 2.12 36.02
CA PRO A 417 -1.73 2.33 36.22
C PRO A 417 -1.43 3.82 36.11
N ALA A 418 -0.58 4.35 37.01
CA ALA A 418 -0.24 5.76 37.03
C ALA A 418 0.17 6.23 35.62
N PRO A 419 -0.22 7.46 35.21
CA PRO A 419 -0.08 7.94 33.83
C PRO A 419 1.34 7.78 33.28
N ASP A 420 2.35 7.86 34.15
CA ASP A 420 3.77 7.73 33.81
C ASP A 420 4.11 6.34 33.27
N HIS A 421 3.55 5.26 33.85
CA HIS A 421 3.85 3.87 33.46
C HIS A 421 3.44 3.50 32.04
N MET A 422 2.42 4.19 31.51
CA MET A 422 1.88 3.86 30.21
C MET A 422 2.82 4.29 29.07
N TYR A 423 3.60 5.36 29.26
CA TYR A 423 4.60 5.81 28.29
C TYR A 423 5.75 4.82 28.13
N TYR A 424 6.23 4.24 29.24
CA TYR A 424 7.27 3.20 29.23
C TYR A 424 6.80 1.95 28.47
N MET A 425 5.55 1.53 28.67
CA MET A 425 4.98 0.37 27.99
C MET A 425 4.88 0.59 26.48
N PHE A 426 4.41 1.75 26.03
CA PHE A 426 4.31 2.05 24.59
C PHE A 426 5.68 2.12 23.92
N TYR A 427 6.66 2.74 24.59
CA TYR A 427 8.02 2.79 24.06
C TYR A 427 8.66 1.39 23.97
N TYR A 428 8.52 0.57 25.01
CA TYR A 428 9.03 -0.80 25.00
C TYR A 428 8.35 -1.65 23.91
N ALA A 429 7.02 -1.57 23.80
CA ALA A 429 6.27 -2.27 22.77
C ALA A 429 6.69 -1.87 21.36
N GLN A 430 7.03 -0.59 21.14
CA GLN A 430 7.58 -0.13 19.87
C GLN A 430 8.97 -0.73 19.60
N VAL A 431 9.86 -0.73 20.59
CA VAL A 431 11.20 -1.32 20.44
C VAL A 431 11.08 -2.82 20.11
N GLU A 432 10.15 -3.53 20.74
CA GLU A 432 9.87 -4.93 20.40
C GLU A 432 9.29 -5.10 18.98
N LEU A 433 8.37 -4.22 18.56
CA LEU A 433 7.82 -4.26 17.20
C LEU A 433 8.89 -4.05 16.12
N PHE A 434 9.97 -3.33 16.44
CA PHE A 434 11.11 -3.23 15.53
C PHE A 434 11.87 -4.55 15.37
N ALA A 435 11.86 -5.46 16.35
CA ALA A 435 12.51 -6.78 16.23
C ALA A 435 11.94 -7.56 15.03
N ASP A 436 10.61 -7.51 14.89
CA ASP A 436 9.91 -8.16 13.79
C ASP A 436 10.29 -7.57 12.43
N ILE A 437 10.52 -6.25 12.36
CA ILE A 437 10.99 -5.57 11.14
C ILE A 437 12.41 -6.02 10.81
N VAL A 438 13.29 -6.15 11.81
CA VAL A 438 14.67 -6.59 11.62
C VAL A 438 14.71 -8.01 11.06
N HIS A 439 13.97 -8.95 11.64
CA HIS A 439 13.92 -10.33 11.16
C HIS A 439 13.42 -10.42 9.71
N GLU A 440 12.41 -9.62 9.35
CA GLU A 440 11.89 -9.58 7.98
C GLU A 440 12.92 -8.98 7.01
N LEU A 441 13.69 -7.99 7.44
CA LEU A 441 14.73 -7.35 6.65
C LEU A 441 15.94 -8.28 6.43
N GLU A 442 16.28 -9.10 7.42
CA GLU A 442 17.29 -10.16 7.30
C GLU A 442 16.83 -11.24 6.29
N SER A 443 15.57 -11.69 6.38
CA SER A 443 14.94 -12.61 5.41
C SER A 443 14.95 -12.04 3.98
N LEU A 444 14.59 -10.75 3.85
CA LEU A 444 14.67 -10.00 2.59
C LEU A 444 16.09 -10.00 2.00
N GLY A 445 17.09 -9.81 2.86
CA GLY A 445 18.51 -9.88 2.47
C GLY A 445 18.96 -11.27 1.98
N GLN A 446 18.37 -12.35 2.49
CA GLN A 446 18.62 -13.70 1.99
C GLN A 446 18.03 -13.89 0.59
N GLY A 447 16.78 -13.44 0.36
CA GLY A 447 16.15 -13.47 -0.97
C GLY A 447 16.92 -12.65 -2.01
N MET A 448 17.51 -11.53 -1.58
CA MET A 448 18.38 -10.70 -2.43
C MET A 448 19.70 -11.39 -2.81
N VAL A 449 20.29 -12.17 -1.90
CA VAL A 449 21.48 -12.99 -2.20
C VAL A 449 21.18 -14.18 -3.10
N GLU A 450 19.97 -14.74 -3.04
CA GLU A 450 19.50 -15.75 -4.01
C GLU A 450 19.40 -15.14 -5.43
N LEU A 451 19.03 -13.86 -5.53
CA LEU A 451 18.85 -13.14 -6.79
C LEU A 451 20.16 -12.72 -7.47
N PHE A 452 21.07 -12.09 -6.72
CA PHE A 452 22.28 -11.45 -7.26
C PHE A 452 23.58 -12.12 -6.83
N GLY A 453 23.52 -13.07 -5.89
CA GLY A 453 24.70 -13.65 -5.27
C GLY A 453 25.33 -12.74 -4.21
N CYS A 454 26.51 -13.15 -3.75
CA CYS A 454 27.28 -12.49 -2.70
C CYS A 454 28.74 -12.38 -3.13
N TYR A 455 29.37 -11.23 -2.90
CA TYR A 455 30.82 -11.08 -3.05
C TYR A 455 31.55 -12.05 -2.11
N GLY A 456 32.57 -12.75 -2.62
CA GLY A 456 33.33 -13.74 -1.85
C GLY A 456 32.64 -15.10 -1.65
N GLY A 457 31.43 -15.30 -2.22
CA GLY A 457 30.70 -16.57 -2.17
C GLY A 457 29.97 -16.83 -0.85
N TYR A 458 29.15 -17.89 -0.83
CA TYR A 458 28.31 -18.25 0.32
C TYR A 458 29.11 -18.67 1.55
N GLU A 459 30.29 -19.26 1.35
CA GLU A 459 31.14 -19.76 2.43
C GLU A 459 31.76 -18.62 3.25
N LEU A 460 32.22 -17.55 2.62
CA LEU A 460 32.76 -16.38 3.34
C LEU A 460 31.66 -15.73 4.21
N ARG A 461 30.44 -15.64 3.69
CA ARG A 461 29.29 -15.13 4.45
C ARG A 461 28.93 -16.02 5.63
N ARG A 462 28.93 -17.35 5.44
CA ARG A 462 28.70 -18.32 6.52
C ARG A 462 29.77 -18.23 7.59
N LEU A 463 31.04 -18.11 7.22
CA LEU A 463 32.14 -17.95 8.16
C LEU A 463 31.99 -16.67 8.98
N GLN A 464 31.73 -15.52 8.33
CA GLN A 464 31.50 -14.26 9.04
C GLN A 464 30.29 -14.32 9.97
N GLN A 465 29.17 -14.93 9.53
CA GLN A 465 27.98 -15.11 10.39
C GLN A 465 28.25 -16.04 11.57
N ARG A 466 29.05 -17.09 11.37
CA ARG A 466 29.43 -18.05 12.43
C ARG A 466 30.38 -17.41 13.44
N ASP A 467 31.35 -16.63 12.99
CA ASP A 467 32.27 -15.90 13.87
C ASP A 467 31.53 -14.85 14.71
N LEU A 468 30.52 -14.19 14.13
CA LEU A 468 29.61 -13.31 14.87
C LEU A 468 28.76 -14.06 15.88
N GLY A 469 28.21 -15.22 15.53
CA GLY A 469 27.48 -16.06 16.48
C GLY A 469 28.35 -16.58 17.63
N ALA A 470 29.64 -16.83 17.37
CA ALA A 470 30.61 -17.21 18.39
C ALA A 470 30.96 -16.05 19.34
N LEU A 471 31.13 -14.85 18.80
CA LEU A 471 31.32 -13.62 19.59
C LEU A 471 30.06 -13.20 20.37
N GLU A 472 28.88 -13.69 19.98
CA GLU A 472 27.62 -13.47 20.71
C GLU A 472 27.46 -14.39 21.93
N GLN A 473 28.21 -15.50 22.02
CA GLN A 473 28.16 -16.45 23.14
C GLN A 473 29.25 -16.21 24.19
N SER A 474 30.28 -15.41 23.87
CA SER A 474 31.34 -14.95 24.76
C SER A 474 31.00 -13.61 25.39
#